data_AF-A0A519WII1-F1
#
_entry.id   AF-A0A519WII1-F1
#
_cell.length_a   1.000
_cell.length_b   1.000
_cell.length_c   1.000
_cell.angle_alpha   90.00
_cell.angle_beta   90.00
_cell.angle_gamma   90.00
#
_symmetry.space_group_name_H-M   'P 1'
#
loop_
_entity.id
_entity.type
_entity.pdbx_description
1 polymer ?
#
loop_
_entity_poly.entity_id
_entity_poly.type
_entity_poly.pdbx_seq_one_letter_code
_entity_poly.pdbx_strand_id
1 'polypeptide(L)'
;MSKNQHFRSNSKTAQLHTKIFFRKYPTLPYIVKWFLISSIIGICVGSASAGFLVSLDWATNFRENHLWLIAFLPIAGLLIGLLYNYLGKDIEAGNNLLIDSIHNPKEIIPFRMAPFVYLGTIATHFFGGSAGREGTALQMAGAIADQFTKPFRLNESERKILLISAIAAGFGSIFGTPLAGALFGLEVFLIGRIKYDAIFPAFASAILADLVTNLWQVKHTHYHIDLVPQLEALPIIYSILAGILFGLCAATFSKVIHYVTSIFKSRISFPPLRPFVGGIIVAVAVFAMGTTKYIGLGIPTIVQSFEQQLPPYDFALKMAFTIITLAAGFKGGEVTPLFFIGATLG
;
A
#
# COMPACT_ATOMS: atom_id res chain seq x y z
N MET A 1 26.04 -15.61 -57.66
CA MET A 1 25.61 -16.60 -56.65
C MET A 1 26.48 -16.68 -55.37
N SER A 2 27.64 -16.01 -55.28
CA SER A 2 28.58 -16.16 -54.14
C SER A 2 28.29 -15.32 -52.88
N LYS A 3 27.71 -14.11 -52.98
CA LYS A 3 27.47 -13.23 -51.80
C LYS A 3 26.40 -13.74 -50.81
N ASN A 4 25.43 -14.55 -51.26
CA ASN A 4 24.36 -15.07 -50.40
C ASN A 4 24.78 -16.28 -49.53
N GLN A 5 25.92 -16.93 -49.81
CA GLN A 5 26.40 -18.06 -49.02
C GLN A 5 27.19 -17.60 -47.77
N HIS A 6 27.95 -16.50 -47.86
CA HIS A 6 28.67 -15.95 -46.71
C HIS A 6 27.74 -15.36 -45.63
N PHE A 7 26.66 -14.68 -46.01
CA PHE A 7 25.67 -14.18 -45.05
C PHE A 7 24.92 -15.31 -44.31
N ARG A 8 24.59 -16.40 -45.01
CA ARG A 8 23.95 -17.59 -44.40
C ARG A 8 24.88 -18.38 -43.47
N SER A 9 26.19 -18.36 -43.72
CA SER A 9 27.19 -19.00 -42.86
C SER A 9 27.36 -18.24 -41.54
N ASN A 10 27.54 -16.91 -41.59
CA ASN A 10 27.67 -16.08 -40.39
C ASN A 10 26.41 -16.09 -39.50
N SER A 11 25.21 -16.18 -40.09
CA SER A 11 23.96 -16.27 -39.30
C SER A 11 23.83 -17.60 -38.56
N LYS A 12 24.31 -18.72 -39.12
CA LYS A 12 24.28 -20.03 -38.47
C LYS A 12 25.29 -20.13 -37.33
N THR A 13 26.49 -19.59 -37.51
CA THR A 13 27.52 -19.54 -36.46
C THR A 13 27.06 -18.65 -35.30
N ALA A 14 26.48 -17.47 -35.58
CA ALA A 14 25.88 -16.61 -34.56
C ALA A 14 24.74 -17.32 -33.80
N GLN A 15 23.81 -17.98 -34.50
CA GLN A 15 22.73 -18.75 -33.87
C GLN A 15 23.26 -19.91 -32.98
N LEU A 16 24.36 -20.55 -33.36
CA LEU A 16 24.99 -21.60 -32.58
C LEU A 16 25.65 -21.03 -31.32
N HIS A 17 26.36 -19.91 -31.41
CA HIS A 17 26.93 -19.22 -30.26
C HIS A 17 25.85 -18.72 -29.30
N THR A 18 24.74 -18.16 -29.82
CA THR A 18 23.59 -17.73 -29.00
C THR A 18 22.95 -18.92 -28.28
N LYS A 19 22.77 -20.06 -28.96
CA LYS A 19 22.24 -21.28 -28.32
C LYS A 19 23.19 -21.84 -27.25
N ILE A 20 24.50 -21.85 -27.50
CA ILE A 20 25.52 -22.32 -26.53
C ILE A 20 25.57 -21.39 -25.32
N PHE A 21 25.48 -20.07 -25.53
CA PHE A 21 25.46 -19.07 -24.48
C PHE A 21 24.24 -19.20 -23.55
N PHE A 22 23.03 -19.34 -24.11
CA PHE A 22 21.83 -19.56 -23.29
C PHE A 22 21.78 -20.95 -22.65
N ARG A 23 22.44 -21.95 -23.22
CA ARG A 23 22.64 -23.25 -22.56
C ARG A 23 23.58 -23.14 -21.34
N LYS A 24 24.56 -22.23 -21.40
CA LYS A 24 25.50 -21.95 -20.30
C LYS A 24 24.88 -21.06 -19.21
N TYR A 25 23.96 -20.16 -19.58
CA TYR A 25 23.24 -19.28 -18.65
C TYR A 25 21.71 -19.37 -18.85
N PRO A 26 21.08 -20.47 -18.39
CA PRO A 26 19.65 -20.71 -18.63
C PRO A 26 18.73 -19.68 -17.97
N THR A 27 19.20 -18.98 -16.92
CA THR A 27 18.44 -17.97 -16.17
C THR A 27 18.52 -16.57 -16.78
N LEU A 28 19.46 -16.31 -17.69
CA LEU A 28 19.67 -14.97 -18.23
C LEU A 28 18.44 -14.40 -18.99
N PRO A 29 17.72 -15.15 -19.83
CA PRO A 29 16.50 -14.64 -20.48
C PRO A 29 15.44 -14.20 -19.47
N TYR A 30 15.32 -14.94 -18.36
CA TYR A 30 14.39 -14.64 -17.27
C TYR A 30 14.77 -13.32 -16.60
N ILE A 31 16.04 -13.18 -16.21
CA ILE A 31 16.55 -11.97 -15.55
C ILE A 31 16.37 -10.75 -16.45
N VAL A 32 16.74 -10.84 -17.74
CA VAL A 32 16.60 -9.72 -18.68
C VAL A 32 15.14 -9.35 -18.88
N LYS A 33 14.25 -10.33 -19.11
CA LYS A 33 12.81 -10.10 -19.25
C LYS A 33 12.25 -9.38 -18.02
N TRP A 34 12.51 -9.92 -16.84
CA TRP A 34 11.94 -9.37 -15.62
C TRP A 34 12.60 -8.07 -15.19
N PHE A 35 13.87 -7.84 -15.47
CA PHE A 35 14.50 -6.54 -15.25
C PHE A 35 13.81 -5.44 -16.07
N LEU A 36 13.51 -5.70 -17.35
CA LEU A 36 12.79 -4.76 -18.21
C LEU A 36 11.37 -4.50 -17.70
N ILE A 37 10.63 -5.56 -17.35
CA ILE A 37 9.28 -5.44 -16.79
C ILE A 37 9.32 -4.66 -15.47
N SER A 38 10.18 -5.05 -14.54
CA SER A 38 10.38 -4.38 -13.24
C SER A 38 10.79 -2.92 -13.38
N SER A 39 11.54 -2.55 -14.41
CA SER A 39 11.89 -1.15 -14.69
C SER A 39 10.66 -0.34 -15.09
N ILE A 40 9.82 -0.87 -15.97
CA ILE A 40 8.58 -0.21 -16.40
C ILE A 40 7.62 -0.09 -15.21
N ILE A 41 7.43 -1.17 -14.46
CA ILE A 41 6.59 -1.18 -13.25
C ILE A 41 7.14 -0.22 -12.20
N GLY A 42 8.44 -0.23 -11.95
CA GLY A 42 9.10 0.67 -11.01
C GLY A 42 8.87 2.14 -11.36
N ILE A 43 9.02 2.52 -12.63
CA ILE A 43 8.77 3.88 -13.10
C ILE A 43 7.30 4.28 -12.92
N CYS A 44 6.37 3.44 -13.38
CA CYS A 44 4.94 3.77 -13.31
C CYS A 44 4.43 3.81 -11.87
N VAL A 45 4.75 2.79 -11.06
CA VAL A 45 4.29 2.67 -9.67
C VAL A 45 5.00 3.67 -8.77
N GLY A 46 6.33 3.84 -8.91
CA GLY A 46 7.09 4.82 -8.15
C GLY A 46 6.60 6.25 -8.40
N SER A 47 6.35 6.62 -9.66
CA SER A 47 5.80 7.94 -10.00
C SER A 47 4.38 8.13 -9.44
N ALA A 48 3.55 7.08 -9.48
CA ALA A 48 2.21 7.12 -8.92
C ALA A 48 2.23 7.28 -7.39
N SER A 49 3.09 6.54 -6.69
CA SER A 49 3.34 6.70 -5.26
C SER A 49 3.86 8.10 -4.92
N ALA A 50 4.85 8.61 -5.66
CA ALA A 50 5.40 9.94 -5.46
C ALA A 50 4.33 11.04 -5.59
N GLY A 51 3.57 11.03 -6.69
CA GLY A 51 2.48 11.98 -6.90
C GLY A 51 1.37 11.87 -5.84
N PHE A 52 1.12 10.67 -5.33
CA PHE A 52 0.18 10.44 -4.23
C PHE A 52 0.71 11.02 -2.92
N LEU A 53 1.98 10.80 -2.59
CA LEU A 53 2.60 11.33 -1.37
C LEU A 53 2.64 12.86 -1.36
N VAL A 54 3.02 13.48 -2.46
CA VAL A 54 3.02 14.95 -2.59
C VAL A 54 1.62 15.50 -2.39
N SER A 55 0.62 14.87 -2.99
CA SER A 55 -0.77 15.33 -2.88
C SER A 55 -1.36 15.10 -1.49
N LEU A 56 -0.94 14.02 -0.82
CA LEU A 56 -1.37 13.69 0.54
C LEU A 56 -0.76 14.64 1.57
N ASP A 57 0.51 14.99 1.40
CA ASP A 57 1.21 15.99 2.22
C ASP A 57 0.56 17.37 2.04
N TRP A 58 0.36 17.79 0.79
CA TRP A 58 -0.36 19.03 0.48
C TRP A 58 -1.76 19.06 1.11
N ALA A 59 -2.54 17.99 0.95
CA ALA A 59 -3.88 17.90 1.50
C ALA A 59 -3.90 17.97 3.04
N THR A 60 -2.93 17.33 3.68
CA THR A 60 -2.78 17.35 5.14
C THR A 60 -2.40 18.75 5.62
N ASN A 61 -1.39 19.37 5.00
CA ASN A 61 -0.93 20.72 5.36
C ASN A 61 -2.02 21.78 5.12
N PHE A 62 -2.78 21.65 4.03
CA PHE A 62 -3.90 22.56 3.76
C PHE A 62 -4.99 22.43 4.82
N ARG A 63 -5.35 21.19 5.21
CA ARG A 63 -6.30 20.91 6.29
C ARG A 63 -5.87 21.48 7.63
N GLU A 64 -4.62 21.27 8.04
CA GLU A 64 -4.11 21.79 9.32
C GLU A 64 -4.20 23.32 9.40
N ASN A 65 -4.05 24.02 8.27
CA ASN A 65 -4.23 25.48 8.20
C ASN A 65 -5.71 25.92 8.11
N HIS A 66 -6.63 25.01 7.82
CA HIS A 66 -8.05 25.30 7.56
C HIS A 66 -8.96 24.27 8.25
N LEU A 67 -8.93 24.22 9.58
CA LEU A 67 -9.65 23.22 10.38
C LEU A 67 -11.16 23.16 10.12
N TRP A 68 -11.76 24.25 9.62
CA TRP A 68 -13.17 24.29 9.21
C TRP A 68 -13.51 23.28 8.11
N LEU A 69 -12.52 22.83 7.31
CA LEU A 69 -12.70 21.78 6.30
C LEU A 69 -13.21 20.47 6.91
N ILE A 70 -12.90 20.20 8.17
CA ILE A 70 -13.30 18.96 8.84
C ILE A 70 -14.83 18.85 8.93
N ALA A 71 -15.55 19.98 8.96
CA ALA A 71 -17.01 20.02 8.91
C ALA A 71 -17.59 19.47 7.60
N PHE A 72 -16.80 19.45 6.52
CA PHE A 72 -17.20 18.93 5.21
C PHE A 72 -16.88 17.43 5.01
N LEU A 73 -16.25 16.78 6.00
CA LEU A 73 -15.98 15.34 5.97
C LEU A 73 -17.22 14.47 5.67
N PRO A 74 -18.42 14.74 6.22
CA PRO A 74 -19.62 13.99 5.85
C PRO A 74 -19.93 14.05 4.36
N ILE A 75 -19.88 15.26 3.78
CA ILE A 75 -20.21 15.49 2.37
C ILE A 75 -19.19 14.81 1.47
N ALA A 76 -17.90 14.92 1.81
CA ALA A 76 -16.84 14.18 1.12
C ALA A 76 -17.07 12.67 1.18
N GLY A 77 -17.42 12.15 2.36
CA GLY A 77 -17.78 10.75 2.55
C GLY A 77 -18.93 10.31 1.64
N LEU A 78 -20.01 11.10 1.58
CA LEU A 78 -21.14 10.84 0.70
C LEU A 78 -20.71 10.76 -0.77
N LEU A 79 -19.90 11.73 -1.23
CA LEU A 79 -19.42 11.77 -2.62
C LEU A 79 -18.54 10.57 -2.96
N ILE A 80 -17.62 10.19 -2.06
CA ILE A 80 -16.81 8.98 -2.20
C ILE A 80 -17.71 7.74 -2.28
N GLY A 81 -18.71 7.66 -1.39
CA GLY A 81 -19.68 6.57 -1.37
C GLY A 81 -20.48 6.47 -2.67
N LEU A 82 -20.97 7.61 -3.20
CA LEU A 82 -21.70 7.67 -4.46
C LEU A 82 -20.81 7.26 -5.64
N LEU A 83 -19.56 7.74 -5.68
CA LEU A 83 -18.58 7.39 -6.71
C LEU A 83 -18.39 5.87 -6.80
N TYR A 84 -18.16 5.20 -5.67
CA TYR A 84 -17.99 3.73 -5.67
C TYR A 84 -19.29 2.99 -5.93
N ASN A 85 -20.41 3.45 -5.38
CA ASN A 85 -21.71 2.79 -5.58
C ASN A 85 -22.17 2.81 -7.05
N TYR A 86 -21.89 3.87 -7.80
CA TYR A 86 -22.32 3.96 -9.19
C TYR A 86 -21.25 3.54 -10.21
N LEU A 87 -19.98 3.84 -9.95
CA LEU A 87 -18.92 3.70 -10.95
C LEU A 87 -17.81 2.71 -10.56
N GLY A 88 -17.81 2.21 -9.31
CA GLY A 88 -16.70 1.43 -8.75
C GLY A 88 -17.09 0.14 -8.03
N LYS A 89 -18.23 -0.47 -8.34
CA LYS A 89 -18.68 -1.74 -7.70
C LYS A 89 -17.70 -2.89 -7.92
N ASP A 90 -17.07 -2.95 -9.08
CA ASP A 90 -16.08 -3.96 -9.48
C ASP A 90 -14.73 -3.80 -8.77
N ILE A 91 -14.44 -2.61 -8.23
CA ILE A 91 -13.18 -2.28 -7.55
C ILE A 91 -13.36 -2.03 -6.04
N GLU A 92 -14.58 -2.17 -5.51
CA GLU A 92 -14.89 -1.88 -4.10
C GLU A 92 -14.10 -2.78 -3.13
N ALA A 93 -13.81 -4.02 -3.55
CA ALA A 93 -13.05 -4.99 -2.77
C ALA A 93 -11.58 -4.57 -2.54
N GLY A 94 -11.04 -3.62 -3.31
CA GLY A 94 -9.74 -3.00 -3.07
C GLY A 94 -8.59 -4.03 -2.94
N ASN A 95 -7.92 -4.06 -1.79
CA ASN A 95 -6.82 -4.99 -1.53
C ASN A 95 -7.22 -6.46 -1.69
N ASN A 96 -8.46 -6.84 -1.35
CA ASN A 96 -8.93 -8.22 -1.51
C ASN A 96 -9.00 -8.63 -2.99
N LEU A 97 -9.29 -7.69 -3.89
CA LEU A 97 -9.25 -7.96 -5.33
C LEU A 97 -7.84 -8.32 -5.82
N LEU A 98 -6.79 -7.70 -5.25
CA LEU A 98 -5.39 -8.05 -5.52
C LEU A 98 -5.08 -9.47 -5.04
N ILE A 99 -5.46 -9.77 -3.80
CA ILE A 99 -5.27 -11.09 -3.18
C ILE A 99 -5.96 -12.17 -4.03
N ASP A 100 -7.22 -11.93 -4.38
CA ASP A 100 -8.03 -12.86 -5.17
C ASP A 100 -7.44 -13.06 -6.57
N SER A 101 -6.91 -12.01 -7.20
CA SER A 101 -6.29 -12.10 -8.53
C SER A 101 -4.98 -12.90 -8.52
N ILE A 102 -4.26 -12.95 -7.40
CA ILE A 102 -3.05 -13.77 -7.24
C ILE A 102 -3.43 -15.24 -7.00
N HIS A 103 -4.45 -15.52 -6.18
CA HIS A 103 -4.90 -16.88 -5.90
C HIS A 103 -5.63 -17.49 -7.10
N ASN A 104 -6.64 -16.77 -7.59
CA ASN A 104 -7.56 -17.14 -8.65
C ASN A 104 -7.48 -16.10 -9.79
N PRO A 105 -6.48 -16.21 -10.68
CA PRO A 105 -6.31 -15.27 -11.77
C PRO A 105 -7.52 -15.34 -12.71
N LYS A 106 -8.43 -14.38 -12.58
CA LYS A 106 -9.58 -14.18 -13.47
C LYS A 106 -9.28 -13.04 -14.44
N GLU A 107 -10.14 -12.05 -14.49
CA GLU A 107 -10.00 -10.86 -15.32
C GLU A 107 -8.90 -9.93 -14.82
N ILE A 108 -8.48 -9.03 -15.70
CA ILE A 108 -7.53 -7.96 -15.39
C ILE A 108 -8.18 -6.97 -14.42
N ILE A 109 -7.43 -6.54 -13.43
CA ILE A 109 -7.85 -5.53 -12.47
C ILE A 109 -8.15 -4.23 -13.24
N PRO A 110 -9.35 -3.65 -13.09
CA PRO A 110 -9.70 -2.43 -13.82
C PRO A 110 -8.76 -1.27 -13.48
N PHE A 111 -8.18 -0.63 -14.50
CA PHE A 111 -7.28 0.53 -14.31
C PHE A 111 -7.94 1.66 -13.51
N ARG A 112 -9.26 1.84 -13.63
CA ARG A 112 -10.05 2.83 -12.88
C ARG A 112 -9.90 2.74 -11.36
N MET A 113 -9.47 1.58 -10.83
CA MET A 113 -9.17 1.41 -9.40
C MET A 113 -8.11 2.39 -8.93
N ALA A 114 -7.06 2.63 -9.72
CA ALA A 114 -5.96 3.53 -9.36
C ALA A 114 -6.42 4.98 -9.12
N PRO A 115 -7.07 5.69 -10.07
CA PRO A 115 -7.53 7.05 -9.83
C PRO A 115 -8.64 7.13 -8.76
N PHE A 116 -9.50 6.12 -8.62
CA PHE A 116 -10.58 6.13 -7.64
C PHE A 116 -10.05 6.06 -6.21
N VAL A 117 -9.11 5.14 -5.94
CA VAL A 117 -8.51 5.02 -4.61
C VAL A 117 -7.61 6.21 -4.31
N TYR A 118 -6.88 6.73 -5.31
CA TYR A 118 -6.07 7.94 -5.19
C TYR A 118 -6.91 9.15 -4.74
N LEU A 119 -7.96 9.48 -5.50
CA LEU A 119 -8.83 10.62 -5.21
C LEU A 119 -9.63 10.40 -3.92
N GLY A 120 -10.13 9.18 -3.71
CA GLY A 120 -10.86 8.82 -2.50
C GLY A 120 -10.02 9.02 -1.24
N THR A 121 -8.76 8.56 -1.24
CA THR A 121 -7.89 8.71 -0.07
C THR A 121 -7.42 10.15 0.13
N ILE A 122 -7.11 10.89 -0.94
CA ILE A 122 -6.80 12.33 -0.82
C ILE A 122 -7.98 13.06 -0.19
N ALA A 123 -9.21 12.82 -0.68
CA ALA A 123 -10.41 13.43 -0.11
C ALA A 123 -10.61 13.04 1.36
N THR A 124 -10.44 11.76 1.72
CA THR A 124 -10.47 11.31 3.12
C THR A 124 -9.51 12.13 3.98
N HIS A 125 -8.25 12.29 3.56
CA HIS A 125 -7.25 13.03 4.33
C HIS A 125 -7.50 14.54 4.37
N PHE A 126 -7.85 15.13 3.22
CA PHE A 126 -8.13 16.55 3.06
C PHE A 126 -9.24 17.03 3.99
N PHE A 127 -10.29 16.23 4.16
CA PHE A 127 -11.41 16.56 5.04
C PHE A 127 -11.27 15.97 6.46
N GLY A 128 -10.16 15.29 6.79
CA GLY A 128 -9.90 14.90 8.18
C GLY A 128 -10.37 13.51 8.62
N GLY A 129 -10.50 12.55 7.70
CA GLY A 129 -10.63 11.14 8.05
C GLY A 129 -9.32 10.56 8.60
N SER A 130 -9.39 9.61 9.53
CA SER A 130 -8.23 8.84 10.00
C SER A 130 -8.01 7.62 9.11
N ALA A 131 -7.06 7.71 8.19
CA ALA A 131 -6.71 6.63 7.29
C ALA A 131 -5.19 6.63 7.00
N GLY A 132 -4.73 5.53 6.44
CA GLY A 132 -3.37 5.30 5.97
C GLY A 132 -3.23 5.42 4.46
N ARG A 133 -1.99 5.29 3.99
CA ARG A 133 -1.62 5.45 2.58
C ARG A 133 -1.24 4.14 1.86
N GLU A 134 -1.03 3.06 2.60
CA GLU A 134 -0.50 1.79 2.08
C GLU A 134 -1.49 1.05 1.17
N GLY A 135 -2.70 0.76 1.64
CA GLY A 135 -3.72 0.11 0.80
C GLY A 135 -3.99 0.83 -0.51
N THR A 136 -3.93 2.17 -0.50
CA THR A 136 -4.03 3.01 -1.72
C THR A 136 -2.87 2.77 -2.66
N ALA A 137 -1.64 2.76 -2.15
CA ALA A 137 -0.44 2.49 -2.93
C ALA A 137 -0.47 1.07 -3.55
N LEU A 138 -0.89 0.06 -2.78
CA LEU A 138 -1.02 -1.31 -3.28
C LEU A 138 -2.06 -1.42 -4.39
N GLN A 139 -3.23 -0.80 -4.20
CA GLN A 139 -4.31 -0.81 -5.18
C GLN A 139 -3.91 -0.10 -6.47
N MET A 140 -3.29 1.07 -6.36
CA MET A 140 -2.75 1.77 -7.52
C MET A 140 -1.71 0.91 -8.23
N ALA A 141 -0.75 0.35 -7.49
CA ALA A 141 0.33 -0.44 -8.06
C ALA A 141 -0.20 -1.66 -8.83
N GLY A 142 -1.11 -2.42 -8.22
CA GLY A 142 -1.73 -3.57 -8.87
C GLY A 142 -2.57 -3.20 -10.09
N ALA A 143 -3.41 -2.16 -10.00
CA ALA A 143 -4.22 -1.71 -11.13
C ALA A 143 -3.39 -1.21 -12.32
N ILE A 144 -2.31 -0.47 -12.04
CA ILE A 144 -1.36 0.02 -13.04
C ILE A 144 -0.62 -1.17 -13.68
N ALA A 145 -0.06 -2.05 -12.85
CA ALA A 145 0.78 -3.15 -13.32
C ALA A 145 0.00 -4.19 -14.12
N ASP A 146 -1.21 -4.56 -13.70
CA ASP A 146 -1.99 -5.61 -14.35
C ASP A 146 -2.44 -5.22 -15.78
N GLN A 147 -2.40 -3.93 -16.14
CA GLN A 147 -2.61 -3.51 -17.53
C GLN A 147 -1.50 -4.02 -18.47
N PHE A 148 -0.30 -4.28 -17.93
CA PHE A 148 0.84 -4.76 -18.70
C PHE A 148 0.80 -6.28 -18.95
N THR A 149 -0.13 -7.02 -18.35
CA THR A 149 -0.31 -8.45 -18.61
C THR A 149 -0.56 -8.76 -20.09
N LYS A 150 -1.45 -7.99 -20.74
CA LYS A 150 -1.80 -8.17 -22.16
C LYS A 150 -0.66 -7.73 -23.10
N PRO A 151 -0.11 -6.50 -23.00
CA PRO A 151 1.01 -6.05 -23.84
C PRO A 151 2.23 -6.96 -23.78
N PHE A 152 2.57 -7.48 -22.58
CA PHE A 152 3.72 -8.39 -22.42
C PHE A 152 3.38 -9.87 -22.65
N ARG A 153 2.12 -10.19 -23.00
CA ARG A 153 1.64 -11.55 -23.28
C ARG A 153 1.99 -12.54 -22.16
N LEU A 154 1.80 -12.11 -20.92
CA LEU A 154 2.15 -12.90 -19.74
C LEU A 154 1.14 -14.03 -19.54
N ASN A 155 1.64 -15.24 -19.24
CA ASN A 155 0.78 -16.35 -18.81
C ASN A 155 0.32 -16.15 -17.35
N GLU A 156 -0.58 -17.00 -16.86
CA GLU A 156 -1.11 -16.87 -15.49
C GLU A 156 -0.03 -16.90 -14.41
N SER A 157 0.99 -17.75 -14.56
CA SER A 157 2.09 -17.85 -13.59
C SER A 157 2.93 -16.56 -13.55
N GLU A 158 3.19 -15.97 -14.71
CA GLU A 158 3.92 -14.72 -14.87
C GLU A 158 3.09 -13.51 -14.42
N ARG A 159 1.77 -13.51 -14.67
CA ARG A 159 0.86 -12.49 -14.15
C ARG A 159 0.89 -12.46 -12.61
N LYS A 160 0.91 -13.62 -11.94
CA LYS A 160 1.08 -13.67 -10.48
C LYS A 160 2.38 -13.02 -10.02
N ILE A 161 3.49 -13.28 -10.74
CA ILE A 161 4.78 -12.64 -10.45
C ILE A 161 4.71 -11.13 -10.68
N LEU A 162 4.01 -10.68 -11.72
CA LEU A 162 3.79 -9.26 -12.01
C LEU A 162 3.03 -8.57 -10.86
N LEU A 163 1.94 -9.16 -10.38
CA LEU A 163 1.15 -8.62 -9.27
C LEU A 163 1.94 -8.58 -7.96
N ILE A 164 2.67 -9.65 -7.63
CA ILE A 164 3.59 -9.69 -6.48
C ILE A 164 4.62 -8.56 -6.58
N SER A 165 5.21 -8.38 -7.76
CA SER A 165 6.21 -7.34 -8.04
C SER A 165 5.64 -5.93 -7.94
N ALA A 166 4.40 -5.75 -8.38
CA ALA A 166 3.68 -4.49 -8.28
C ALA A 166 3.40 -4.12 -6.82
N ILE A 167 2.96 -5.08 -6.02
CA ILE A 167 2.69 -4.87 -4.59
C ILE A 167 3.99 -4.56 -3.84
N ALA A 168 5.07 -5.27 -4.17
CA ALA A 168 6.40 -4.95 -3.67
C ALA A 168 6.85 -3.53 -4.05
N ALA A 169 6.64 -3.13 -5.31
CA ALA A 169 6.88 -1.77 -5.79
C ALA A 169 6.05 -0.71 -5.04
N GLY A 170 4.74 -0.94 -4.89
CA GLY A 170 3.83 -0.03 -4.22
C GLY A 170 4.19 0.16 -2.74
N PHE A 171 4.45 -0.94 -2.03
CA PHE A 171 4.85 -0.88 -0.62
C PHE A 171 6.24 -0.25 -0.45
N GLY A 172 7.22 -0.67 -1.25
CA GLY A 172 8.59 -0.14 -1.17
C GLY A 172 8.64 1.37 -1.43
N SER A 173 7.97 1.82 -2.48
CA SER A 173 7.97 3.23 -2.90
C SER A 173 7.14 4.17 -2.01
N ILE A 174 6.12 3.68 -1.29
CA ILE A 174 5.30 4.54 -0.43
C ILE A 174 5.95 4.78 0.94
N PHE A 175 6.75 3.81 1.42
CA PHE A 175 7.42 3.88 2.72
C PHE A 175 8.90 4.22 2.66
N GLY A 176 9.54 4.16 1.49
CA GLY A 176 10.99 4.31 1.39
C GLY A 176 11.73 3.10 1.94
N THR A 177 11.10 1.92 1.92
CA THR A 177 11.62 0.68 2.52
C THR A 177 11.55 -0.47 1.51
N PRO A 178 12.35 -0.43 0.43
CA PRO A 178 12.22 -1.37 -0.69
C PRO A 178 12.43 -2.84 -0.28
N LEU A 179 13.33 -3.12 0.68
CA LEU A 179 13.55 -4.48 1.17
C LEU A 179 12.33 -5.02 1.94
N ALA A 180 11.72 -4.20 2.79
CA ALA A 180 10.50 -4.56 3.51
C ALA A 180 9.33 -4.74 2.53
N GLY A 181 9.21 -3.86 1.53
CA GLY A 181 8.20 -3.99 0.47
C GLY A 181 8.35 -5.27 -0.35
N ALA A 182 9.58 -5.65 -0.71
CA ALA A 182 9.85 -6.89 -1.42
C ALA A 182 9.42 -8.13 -0.62
N LEU A 183 9.79 -8.19 0.67
CA LEU A 183 9.38 -9.29 1.55
C LEU A 183 7.85 -9.29 1.76
N PHE A 184 7.26 -8.13 1.99
CA PHE A 184 5.81 -7.99 2.11
C PHE A 184 5.08 -8.55 0.88
N GLY A 185 5.51 -8.17 -0.33
CA GLY A 185 4.91 -8.68 -1.57
C GLY A 185 5.04 -10.19 -1.75
N LEU A 186 6.13 -10.79 -1.26
CA LEU A 186 6.37 -12.24 -1.33
C LEU A 186 5.52 -13.03 -0.33
N GLU A 187 5.27 -12.49 0.86
CA GLU A 187 4.66 -13.22 1.98
C GLU A 187 3.16 -12.98 2.12
N VAL A 188 2.68 -11.76 1.91
CA VAL A 188 1.31 -11.34 2.31
C VAL A 188 0.20 -12.13 1.58
N PHE A 189 0.51 -12.72 0.42
CA PHE A 189 -0.46 -13.45 -0.41
C PHE A 189 -0.34 -14.97 -0.31
N LEU A 190 0.71 -15.51 0.31
CA LEU A 190 0.94 -16.95 0.35
C LEU A 190 1.35 -17.33 1.77
N ILE A 191 0.38 -17.34 2.69
CA ILE A 191 0.63 -17.75 4.07
C ILE A 191 1.26 -19.15 4.06
N GLY A 192 2.54 -19.22 4.44
CA GLY A 192 3.34 -20.46 4.48
C GLY A 192 3.95 -20.93 3.16
N ARG A 193 3.92 -20.16 2.06
CA ARG A 193 4.61 -20.50 0.79
C ARG A 193 5.26 -19.27 0.16
N ILE A 194 6.45 -19.40 -0.40
CA ILE A 194 7.10 -18.33 -1.17
C ILE A 194 7.27 -18.79 -2.61
N LYS A 195 6.86 -17.95 -3.56
CA LYS A 195 7.14 -18.19 -4.98
C LYS A 195 8.56 -17.72 -5.28
N TYR A 196 9.52 -18.65 -5.26
CA TYR A 196 10.94 -18.33 -5.47
C TYR A 196 11.23 -17.56 -6.76
N ASP A 197 10.51 -17.86 -7.84
CA ASP A 197 10.65 -17.13 -9.10
C ASP A 197 10.33 -15.64 -8.95
N ALA A 198 9.43 -15.26 -8.02
CA ALA A 198 9.03 -13.88 -7.79
C ALA A 198 10.05 -13.07 -6.98
N ILE A 199 11.09 -13.69 -6.39
CA ILE A 199 12.06 -13.00 -5.54
C ILE A 199 12.77 -11.89 -6.32
N PHE A 200 13.46 -12.22 -7.41
CA PHE A 200 14.19 -11.22 -8.20
C PHE A 200 13.26 -10.09 -8.72
N PRO A 201 12.12 -10.39 -9.38
CA PRO A 201 11.18 -9.37 -9.82
C PRO A 201 10.64 -8.48 -8.70
N ALA A 202 10.33 -9.04 -7.52
CA ALA A 202 9.81 -8.28 -6.39
C ALA A 202 10.83 -7.29 -5.84
N PHE A 203 12.06 -7.76 -5.58
CA PHE A 203 13.15 -6.89 -5.11
C PHE A 203 13.53 -5.84 -6.14
N ALA A 204 13.66 -6.22 -7.42
CA ALA A 204 13.99 -5.27 -8.48
C ALA A 204 12.91 -4.18 -8.60
N SER A 205 11.63 -4.55 -8.60
CA SER A 205 10.54 -3.58 -8.73
C SER A 205 10.42 -2.68 -7.50
N ALA A 206 10.61 -3.21 -6.28
CA ALA A 206 10.61 -2.43 -5.04
C ALA A 206 11.73 -1.37 -5.03
N ILE A 207 12.96 -1.77 -5.35
CA ILE A 207 14.12 -0.87 -5.40
C ILE A 207 13.95 0.18 -6.49
N LEU A 208 13.52 -0.20 -7.68
CA LEU A 208 13.33 0.73 -8.79
C LEU A 208 12.19 1.72 -8.53
N ALA A 209 11.10 1.28 -7.92
CA ALA A 209 10.00 2.17 -7.55
C ALA A 209 10.40 3.18 -6.46
N ASP A 210 11.15 2.74 -5.45
CA ASP A 210 11.70 3.61 -4.41
C ASP A 210 12.71 4.61 -4.99
N LEU A 211 13.60 4.17 -5.89
CA LEU A 211 14.50 5.07 -6.62
C LEU A 211 13.74 6.15 -7.37
N VAL A 212 12.65 5.79 -8.06
CA VAL A 212 11.80 6.73 -8.79
C VAL A 212 11.13 7.73 -7.84
N THR A 213 10.62 7.29 -6.69
CA THR A 213 10.08 8.21 -5.67
C THR A 213 11.14 9.20 -5.17
N ASN A 214 12.37 8.73 -4.94
CA ASN A 214 13.49 9.58 -4.56
C ASN A 214 13.90 10.57 -5.67
N LEU A 215 13.81 10.17 -6.95
CA LEU A 215 14.04 11.08 -8.08
C LEU A 215 13.03 12.23 -8.13
N TRP A 216 11.80 12.00 -7.67
CA TRP A 216 10.79 13.04 -7.47
C TRP A 216 11.06 13.93 -6.23
N GLN A 217 12.15 13.71 -5.50
CA GLN A 217 12.52 14.43 -4.27
C GLN A 217 11.47 14.29 -3.14
N VAL A 218 10.65 13.24 -3.18
CA VAL A 218 9.68 12.95 -2.13
C VAL A 218 10.42 12.32 -0.96
N LYS A 219 10.39 13.00 0.20
CA LYS A 219 11.06 12.53 1.40
C LYS A 219 10.20 11.53 2.15
N HIS A 220 10.83 10.49 2.68
CA HIS A 220 10.23 9.58 3.66
C HIS A 220 10.64 9.98 5.07
N THR A 221 9.76 9.78 6.04
CA THR A 221 10.08 9.99 7.46
C THR A 221 10.99 8.86 7.92
N HIS A 222 12.19 9.21 8.37
CA HIS A 222 13.11 8.29 9.02
C HIS A 222 12.93 8.40 10.53
N TYR A 223 12.71 7.25 11.19
CA TYR A 223 12.62 7.16 12.64
C TYR A 223 14.00 6.82 13.19
N HIS A 224 14.51 7.63 14.12
CA HIS A 224 15.80 7.40 14.76
C HIS A 224 15.60 6.71 16.10
N ILE A 225 16.45 5.71 16.39
CA ILE A 225 16.50 5.01 17.67
C ILE A 225 17.94 5.13 18.15
N ASP A 226 18.16 5.98 19.17
CA ASP A 226 19.51 6.28 19.68
C ASP A 226 20.16 5.09 20.37
N LEU A 227 19.37 4.29 21.09
CA LEU A 227 19.84 3.22 21.95
C LEU A 227 19.13 1.91 21.64
N VAL A 228 19.90 0.94 21.16
CA VAL A 228 19.45 -0.46 21.05
C VAL A 228 20.02 -1.21 22.25
N PRO A 229 19.19 -1.72 23.17
CA PRO A 229 19.65 -2.49 24.32
C PRO A 229 20.47 -3.72 23.89
N GLN A 230 21.41 -4.13 24.74
CA GLN A 230 22.13 -5.38 24.54
C GLN A 230 21.17 -6.57 24.63
N LEU A 231 21.54 -7.67 23.97
CA LEU A 231 20.75 -8.92 23.95
C LEU A 231 20.88 -9.67 25.27
N GLU A 232 20.23 -9.14 26.30
CA GLU A 232 20.17 -9.69 27.65
C GLU A 232 18.78 -10.27 27.96
N ALA A 233 18.68 -11.07 29.03
CA ALA A 233 17.43 -11.75 29.40
C ALA A 233 16.26 -10.77 29.64
N LEU A 234 16.51 -9.63 30.29
CA LEU A 234 15.46 -8.68 30.65
C LEU A 234 14.88 -7.92 29.42
N PRO A 235 15.67 -7.32 28.52
CA PRO A 235 15.17 -6.79 27.24
C PRO A 235 14.42 -7.82 26.39
N ILE A 236 14.86 -9.08 26.40
CA ILE A 236 14.16 -10.17 25.71
C ILE A 236 12.78 -10.42 26.34
N ILE A 237 12.69 -10.49 27.68
CA ILE A 237 11.41 -10.65 28.38
C ILE A 237 10.47 -9.48 28.08
N TYR A 238 10.96 -8.23 28.10
CA TYR A 238 10.15 -7.06 27.73
C TYR A 238 9.67 -7.14 26.27
N SER A 239 10.53 -7.60 25.35
CA SER A 239 10.15 -7.79 23.94
C SER A 239 9.06 -8.85 23.76
N ILE A 240 9.12 -9.95 24.53
CA ILE A 240 8.08 -11.00 24.53
C ILE A 240 6.75 -10.43 25.05
N LEU A 241 6.77 -9.73 26.18
CA LEU A 241 5.58 -9.12 26.77
C LEU A 241 4.96 -8.07 25.83
N ALA A 242 5.79 -7.20 25.25
CA ALA A 242 5.37 -6.22 24.26
C ALA A 242 4.76 -6.90 23.03
N GLY A 243 5.39 -7.97 22.51
CA GLY A 243 4.85 -8.76 21.40
C GLY A 243 3.47 -9.36 21.67
N ILE A 244 3.24 -9.87 22.89
CA ILE A 244 1.92 -10.37 23.31
C ILE A 244 0.89 -9.23 23.33
N LEU A 245 1.25 -8.08 23.92
CA LEU A 245 0.35 -6.92 24.00
C LEU A 245 0.02 -6.34 22.62
N PHE A 246 1.03 -6.18 21.75
CA PHE A 246 0.84 -5.73 20.37
C PHE A 246 0.00 -6.71 19.57
N GLY A 247 0.21 -8.02 19.74
CA GLY A 247 -0.60 -9.07 19.11
C GLY A 247 -2.07 -9.01 19.54
N LEU A 248 -2.33 -8.84 20.84
CA LEU A 248 -3.69 -8.66 21.37
C LEU A 248 -4.35 -7.37 20.87
N CYS A 249 -3.60 -6.28 20.81
CA CYS A 249 -4.06 -5.00 20.27
C CYS A 249 -4.43 -5.12 18.78
N ALA A 250 -3.58 -5.74 17.97
CA ALA A 250 -3.84 -5.99 16.55
C ALA A 250 -5.07 -6.90 16.33
N ALA A 251 -5.20 -7.97 17.11
CA ALA A 251 -6.36 -8.85 17.07
C ALA A 251 -7.65 -8.11 17.46
N THR A 252 -7.57 -7.20 18.43
CA THR A 252 -8.68 -6.34 18.85
C THR A 252 -9.06 -5.38 17.73
N PHE A 253 -8.10 -4.67 17.13
CA PHE A 253 -8.32 -3.80 15.98
C PHE A 253 -9.08 -4.54 14.87
N SER A 254 -8.56 -5.70 14.45
CA SER A 254 -9.14 -6.52 13.38
C SER A 254 -10.57 -6.98 13.71
N LYS A 255 -10.84 -7.48 14.92
CA LYS A 255 -12.19 -7.89 15.30
C LYS A 255 -13.17 -6.72 15.35
N VAL A 256 -12.75 -5.60 15.94
CA VAL A 256 -13.62 -4.44 16.14
C VAL A 256 -13.92 -3.75 14.80
N ILE A 257 -12.95 -3.61 13.88
CA ILE A 257 -13.22 -3.02 12.57
C ILE A 257 -14.25 -3.84 11.77
N HIS A 258 -14.15 -5.18 11.80
CA HIS A 258 -15.13 -6.06 11.15
C HIS A 258 -16.52 -5.96 11.80
N TYR A 259 -16.57 -5.93 13.14
CA TYR A 259 -17.81 -5.77 13.88
C TYR A 259 -18.49 -4.42 13.57
N VAL A 260 -17.76 -3.31 13.63
CA VAL A 260 -18.28 -1.98 13.33
C VAL A 260 -18.70 -1.87 11.86
N THR A 261 -17.96 -2.50 10.93
CA THR A 261 -18.36 -2.57 9.52
C THR A 261 -19.71 -3.29 9.36
N SER A 262 -19.92 -4.38 10.09
CA SER A 262 -21.21 -5.09 10.10
C SER A 262 -22.34 -4.23 10.66
N ILE A 263 -22.08 -3.43 11.70
CA ILE A 263 -23.05 -2.46 12.24
C ILE A 263 -23.44 -1.43 11.17
N PHE A 264 -22.47 -0.78 10.51
CA PHE A 264 -22.76 0.18 9.44
C PHE A 264 -23.58 -0.46 8.31
N LYS A 265 -23.24 -1.69 7.89
CA LYS A 265 -23.96 -2.41 6.83
C LYS A 265 -25.38 -2.80 7.23
N SER A 266 -25.62 -3.21 8.47
CA SER A 266 -26.93 -3.64 8.97
C SER A 266 -27.86 -2.47 9.30
N ARG A 267 -27.31 -1.33 9.77
CA ARG A 267 -28.09 -0.15 10.13
C ARG A 267 -28.35 0.80 8.96
N ILE A 268 -27.46 0.83 7.97
CA ILE A 268 -27.54 1.75 6.81
C ILE A 268 -27.51 0.93 5.52
N SER A 269 -28.70 0.74 4.94
CA SER A 269 -28.90 -0.06 3.72
C SER A 269 -28.23 0.58 2.50
N PHE A 270 -28.36 1.89 2.32
CA PHE A 270 -27.79 2.62 1.19
C PHE A 270 -26.29 2.89 1.42
N PRO A 271 -25.37 2.22 0.68
CA PRO A 271 -23.94 2.27 0.96
C PRO A 271 -23.33 3.69 1.01
N PRO A 272 -23.70 4.65 0.15
CA PRO A 272 -23.17 6.00 0.20
C PRO A 272 -23.45 6.78 1.48
N LEU A 273 -24.50 6.44 2.24
CA LEU A 273 -24.79 7.10 3.51
C LEU A 273 -23.90 6.62 4.66
N ARG A 274 -23.23 5.47 4.52
CA ARG A 274 -22.32 4.96 5.56
C ARG A 274 -21.15 5.91 5.82
N PRO A 275 -20.36 6.34 4.80
CA PRO A 275 -19.28 7.29 5.02
C PRO A 275 -19.78 8.69 5.37
N PHE A 276 -20.99 9.07 4.95
CA PHE A 276 -21.62 10.32 5.42
C PHE A 276 -21.81 10.31 6.94
N VAL A 277 -22.44 9.26 7.49
CA VAL A 277 -22.66 9.12 8.94
C VAL A 277 -21.35 8.96 9.70
N GLY A 278 -20.41 8.15 9.19
CA GLY A 278 -19.07 8.04 9.78
C GLY A 278 -18.32 9.38 9.81
N GLY A 279 -18.46 10.18 8.76
CA GLY A 279 -17.88 11.51 8.68
C GLY A 279 -18.47 12.47 9.72
N ILE A 280 -19.78 12.38 10.01
CA ILE A 280 -20.41 13.15 11.10
C ILE A 280 -19.80 12.77 12.43
N ILE A 281 -19.69 11.48 12.72
CA ILE A 281 -19.13 10.97 13.98
C ILE A 281 -17.69 11.47 14.16
N VAL A 282 -16.85 11.33 13.14
CA VAL A 282 -15.45 11.78 13.18
C VAL A 282 -15.37 13.30 13.34
N ALA A 283 -16.10 14.08 12.54
CA ALA A 283 -16.06 15.54 12.61
C ALA A 283 -16.51 16.07 13.99
N VAL A 284 -17.61 15.53 14.53
CA VAL A 284 -18.09 15.88 15.87
C VAL A 284 -17.04 15.53 16.93
N ALA A 285 -16.42 14.35 16.85
CA ALA A 285 -15.39 13.95 17.79
C ALA A 285 -14.17 14.88 17.74
N VAL A 286 -13.70 15.27 16.54
CA VAL A 286 -12.60 16.24 16.39
C VAL A 286 -12.94 17.57 17.04
N PHE A 287 -14.11 18.15 16.72
CA PHE A 287 -14.50 19.45 17.27
C PHE A 287 -14.75 19.40 18.77
N ALA A 288 -15.30 18.30 19.30
CA ALA A 288 -15.53 18.13 20.73
C ALA A 288 -14.21 17.98 21.51
N MET A 289 -13.21 17.32 20.94
CA MET A 289 -11.90 17.14 21.57
C MET A 289 -10.95 18.33 21.36
N GLY A 290 -11.22 19.18 20.38
CA GLY A 290 -10.38 20.34 20.06
C GLY A 290 -8.98 19.96 19.53
N THR A 291 -8.82 18.76 18.93
CA THR A 291 -7.51 18.30 18.44
C THR A 291 -7.63 17.50 17.14
N THR A 292 -6.64 17.68 16.25
CA THR A 292 -6.49 16.93 14.99
C THR A 292 -5.54 15.73 15.11
N LYS A 293 -5.01 15.46 16.31
CA LYS A 293 -3.97 14.45 16.55
C LYS A 293 -4.31 13.05 16.02
N TYR A 294 -5.58 12.66 16.09
CA TYR A 294 -6.02 11.30 15.75
C TYR A 294 -6.51 11.14 14.30
N ILE A 295 -6.59 12.21 13.51
CA ILE A 295 -7.02 12.18 12.10
C ILE A 295 -5.83 12.21 11.13
N GLY A 296 -6.07 11.92 9.85
CA GLY A 296 -5.00 11.75 8.86
C GLY A 296 -4.04 10.60 9.22
N LEU A 297 -2.77 10.72 8.79
CA LEU A 297 -1.76 9.69 9.01
C LEU A 297 -1.30 9.59 10.47
N GLY A 298 -1.07 10.73 11.12
CA GLY A 298 -0.54 10.80 12.49
C GLY A 298 0.98 10.66 12.60
N ILE A 299 1.74 10.90 11.53
CA ILE A 299 3.21 10.83 11.51
C ILE A 299 3.87 11.67 12.62
N PRO A 300 3.48 12.93 12.87
CA PRO A 300 4.12 13.74 13.91
C PRO A 300 4.05 13.09 15.30
N THR A 301 2.93 12.44 15.63
CA THR A 301 2.78 11.73 16.91
C THR A 301 3.58 10.43 16.96
N ILE A 302 3.72 9.73 15.83
CA ILE A 302 4.64 8.59 15.74
C ILE A 302 6.07 9.05 16.05
N VAL A 303 6.54 10.13 15.43
CA VAL A 303 7.89 10.66 15.70
C VAL A 303 8.03 11.06 17.17
N GLN A 304 7.05 11.78 17.70
CA GLN A 304 7.03 12.23 19.09
C GLN A 304 7.08 11.09 20.11
N SER A 305 6.54 9.91 19.79
CA SER A 305 6.55 8.76 20.70
C SER A 305 7.94 8.14 20.89
N PHE A 306 8.87 8.39 19.96
CA PHE A 306 10.28 8.00 20.12
C PHE A 306 11.08 9.03 20.95
N GLU A 307 10.58 10.26 21.08
CA GLU A 307 11.27 11.35 21.78
C GLU A 307 10.79 11.52 23.23
N GLN A 308 9.51 11.27 23.49
CA GLN A 308 8.91 11.46 24.82
C GLN A 308 7.75 10.51 25.09
N GLN A 309 7.48 10.26 26.37
CA GLN A 309 6.32 9.49 26.81
C GLN A 309 5.02 10.22 26.45
N LEU A 310 4.16 9.54 25.68
CA LEU A 310 2.85 10.04 25.30
C LEU A 310 1.74 9.57 26.25
N PRO A 311 0.57 10.25 26.25
CA PRO A 311 -0.59 9.81 27.01
C PRO A 311 -1.01 8.37 26.66
N PRO A 312 -1.28 7.50 27.65
CA PRO A 312 -1.52 6.07 27.44
C PRO A 312 -2.83 5.78 26.69
N TYR A 313 -3.69 6.76 26.48
CA TYR A 313 -4.95 6.60 25.73
C TYR A 313 -4.80 6.90 24.23
N ASP A 314 -3.64 7.39 23.77
CA ASP A 314 -3.44 7.80 22.37
C ASP A 314 -3.67 6.65 21.38
N PHE A 315 -3.16 5.45 21.69
CA PHE A 315 -3.34 4.27 20.85
C PHE A 315 -4.83 3.93 20.69
N ALA A 316 -5.60 4.02 21.77
CA ALA A 316 -7.03 3.68 21.79
C ALA A 316 -7.85 4.71 21.01
N LEU A 317 -7.53 6.00 21.13
CA LEU A 317 -8.20 7.05 20.35
C LEU A 317 -7.87 6.92 18.87
N LYS A 318 -6.60 6.73 18.49
CA LYS A 318 -6.24 6.51 17.08
C LYS A 318 -6.93 5.28 16.50
N MET A 319 -6.99 4.20 17.28
CA MET A 319 -7.74 2.99 16.93
C MET A 319 -9.21 3.31 16.67
N ALA A 320 -9.90 3.99 17.59
CA ALA A 320 -11.31 4.35 17.43
C ALA A 320 -11.58 5.21 16.18
N PHE A 321 -10.81 6.27 15.99
CA PHE A 321 -10.94 7.16 14.83
C PHE A 321 -10.73 6.43 13.50
N THR A 322 -9.71 5.57 13.44
CA THR A 322 -9.40 4.78 12.24
C THR A 322 -10.46 3.74 11.95
N ILE A 323 -10.94 3.03 12.98
CA ILE A 323 -12.01 2.06 12.86
C ILE A 323 -13.29 2.72 12.35
N ILE A 324 -13.72 3.84 12.94
CA ILE A 324 -14.94 4.54 12.51
C ILE A 324 -14.80 5.02 11.07
N THR A 325 -13.65 5.61 10.71
CA THR A 325 -13.38 6.12 9.36
C THR A 325 -13.45 4.99 8.32
N LEU A 326 -12.69 3.90 8.52
CA LEU A 326 -12.60 2.83 7.53
C LEU A 326 -13.86 1.94 7.51
N ALA A 327 -14.43 1.61 8.67
CA ALA A 327 -15.65 0.80 8.75
C ALA A 327 -16.88 1.52 8.15
N ALA A 328 -16.90 2.86 8.19
CA ALA A 328 -17.93 3.64 7.52
C ALA A 328 -17.77 3.64 5.99
N GLY A 329 -16.60 3.26 5.45
CA GLY A 329 -16.36 3.11 4.02
C GLY A 329 -15.56 4.24 3.37
N PHE A 330 -14.89 5.09 4.15
CA PHE A 330 -13.87 5.99 3.60
C PHE A 330 -12.72 5.20 2.96
N LYS A 331 -12.04 5.80 1.99
CA LYS A 331 -10.95 5.15 1.27
C LYS A 331 -9.60 5.53 1.89
N GLY A 332 -8.72 4.55 1.96
CA GLY A 332 -7.38 4.63 2.54
C GLY A 332 -6.95 3.27 3.08
N GLY A 333 -5.67 3.15 3.43
CA GLY A 333 -5.14 1.96 4.12
C GLY A 333 -5.30 2.05 5.63
N GLU A 334 -4.83 1.02 6.34
CA GLU A 334 -4.82 0.97 7.80
C GLU A 334 -3.39 0.91 8.40
N VAL A 335 -2.38 0.58 7.59
CA VAL A 335 -1.01 0.33 8.08
C VAL A 335 -0.38 1.54 8.77
N THR A 336 -0.50 2.75 8.24
CA THR A 336 0.09 3.94 8.90
C THR A 336 -0.58 4.25 10.25
N PRO A 337 -1.92 4.22 10.37
CA PRO A 337 -2.57 4.20 11.68
C PRO A 337 -2.13 3.05 12.60
N LEU A 338 -1.87 1.85 12.08
CA LEU A 338 -1.34 0.74 12.88
C LEU A 338 0.06 1.04 13.42
N PHE A 339 0.92 1.74 12.66
CA PHE A 339 2.19 2.24 13.18
C PHE A 339 2.00 3.23 14.33
N PHE A 340 1.03 4.15 14.21
CA PHE A 340 0.68 5.05 15.32
C PHE A 340 0.22 4.27 16.54
N ILE A 341 -0.71 3.35 16.37
CA ILE A 341 -1.27 2.57 17.49
C ILE A 341 -0.17 1.76 18.17
N GLY A 342 0.73 1.12 17.41
CA GLY A 342 1.88 0.39 17.95
C GLY A 342 2.86 1.31 18.67
N ALA A 343 3.26 2.42 18.05
CA ALA A 343 4.26 3.34 18.59
C ALA A 343 3.78 4.09 19.85
N THR A 344 2.46 4.32 19.98
CA THR A 344 1.87 4.95 21.17
C THR A 344 1.42 3.98 22.26
N LEU A 345 1.37 2.67 21.94
CA LEU A 345 1.12 1.60 22.92
C LEU A 345 2.43 1.07 23.53
N GLY A 346 3.51 1.06 22.75
CA GLY A 346 4.85 0.61 23.16
C GLY A 346 5.50 1.55 24.15
#